data_AF-A0A842T469-F1
#
_entry.id   AF-A0A842T469-F1
#
_cell.length_a   1.000
_cell.length_b   1.000
_cell.length_c   1.000
_cell.angle_alpha   90.00
_cell.angle_beta   90.00
_cell.angle_gamma   90.00
#
_symmetry.space_group_name_H-M   'P 1'
#
loop_
_entity.id
_entity.type
_entity.pdbx_description
1 polymer ?
#
loop_
_entity_poly.entity_id
_entity_poly.type
_entity_poly.pdbx_seq_one_letter_code
_entity_poly.pdbx_strand_id
1 'polypeptide(L)'
;MAEDVAQAFYLALKKNVRGAFNIGADNPLSSEEIAERLNKKIVNLPYRLVLFFMNIVYRLRIIPEADPGWLRIAKYPIIVDSSKAKKILEWEPKYDTLGTIEAFLETMKRKEKL
;
A
#
# COMPACT_ATOMS: atom_id res chain seq x y z
N MET A 1 -7.21 -9.00 -0.76
CA MET A 1 -6.64 -7.64 -0.81
C MET A 1 -7.42 -6.74 -1.78
N ALA A 2 -7.31 -6.90 -3.10
CA ALA A 2 -8.04 -6.05 -4.05
C ALA A 2 -9.57 -6.21 -3.92
N GLU A 3 -10.00 -7.39 -3.47
CA GLU A 3 -11.38 -7.73 -3.16
C GLU A 3 -11.96 -6.85 -2.05
N ASP A 4 -11.16 -6.45 -1.06
CA ASP A 4 -11.64 -5.60 0.04
C ASP A 4 -12.01 -4.20 -0.45
N VAL A 5 -11.18 -3.65 -1.34
CA VAL A 5 -11.43 -2.36 -1.99
C VAL A 5 -12.64 -2.48 -2.92
N ALA A 6 -12.73 -3.54 -3.73
CA ALA A 6 -13.87 -3.78 -4.60
C ALA A 6 -15.19 -3.92 -3.82
N GLN A 7 -15.15 -4.60 -2.67
CA GLN A 7 -16.30 -4.75 -1.76
C GLN A 7 -16.74 -3.39 -1.22
N ALA A 8 -15.82 -2.50 -0.84
CA ALA A 8 -16.15 -1.15 -0.40
C ALA A 8 -16.85 -0.33 -1.51
N PHE A 9 -16.35 -0.40 -2.74
CA PHE A 9 -17.01 0.23 -3.89
C PHE A 9 -18.40 -0.34 -4.13
N TYR A 10 -18.55 -1.66 -4.11
CA TYR A 10 -19.84 -2.33 -4.27
C TYR A 10 -20.84 -1.89 -3.20
N LEU A 11 -20.43 -1.83 -1.92
CA LEU A 11 -21.28 -1.39 -0.82
C LEU A 11 -21.67 0.09 -0.94
N ALA A 12 -20.73 0.95 -1.36
CA ALA A 12 -21.01 2.37 -1.58
C ALA A 12 -22.07 2.58 -2.66
N LEU A 13 -21.98 1.84 -3.76
CA LEU A 13 -22.97 1.86 -4.84
C LEU A 13 -24.31 1.28 -4.37
N LYS A 14 -24.30 0.12 -3.72
CA LYS A 14 -25.50 -0.58 -3.25
C LYS A 14 -26.30 0.25 -2.23
N LYS A 15 -25.62 0.95 -1.33
CA LYS A 15 -26.24 1.83 -0.33
C LYS A 15 -26.51 3.25 -0.85
N ASN A 16 -26.09 3.56 -2.07
CA ASN A 16 -26.24 4.87 -2.73
C ASN A 16 -25.72 6.04 -1.86
N VAL A 17 -24.57 5.85 -1.22
CA VAL A 17 -23.96 6.87 -0.36
C VAL A 17 -22.98 7.75 -1.15
N ARG A 18 -22.75 8.97 -0.67
CA ARG A 18 -21.86 9.95 -1.31
C ARG A 18 -20.75 10.41 -0.37
N GLY A 19 -19.68 10.93 -0.99
CA GLY A 19 -18.53 11.52 -0.30
C GLY A 19 -17.34 10.58 -0.18
N ALA A 20 -16.27 11.07 0.47
CA ALA A 20 -15.03 10.34 0.62
C ALA A 20 -15.12 9.27 1.72
N PHE A 21 -14.49 8.12 1.44
CA PHE A 21 -14.29 7.01 2.37
C PHE A 21 -12.83 6.57 2.26
N ASN A 22 -12.16 6.43 3.41
CA ASN A 22 -10.84 5.82 3.42
C ASN A 22 -10.99 4.32 3.64
N ILE A 23 -10.18 3.54 2.91
CA ILE A 23 -10.19 2.09 2.97
C ILE A 23 -8.80 1.64 3.42
N GLY A 24 -8.75 0.94 4.55
CA GLY A 24 -7.53 0.45 5.16
C GLY A 24 -7.85 -0.44 6.36
N ALA A 25 -6.96 -1.39 6.64
CA ALA A 25 -7.03 -2.24 7.83
C ALA A 25 -6.56 -1.46 9.07
N ASP A 26 -6.95 -1.91 10.27
CA ASP A 26 -6.73 -1.17 11.52
C ASP A 26 -5.33 -1.33 12.12
N ASN A 27 -4.54 -2.27 11.60
CA ASN A 27 -3.23 -2.63 12.10
C ASN A 27 -2.14 -2.13 11.14
N PRO A 28 -1.75 -0.85 11.18
CA PRO A 28 -0.64 -0.38 10.36
C PRO A 28 0.64 -1.15 10.72
N LEU A 29 1.48 -1.41 9.71
CA LEU A 29 2.80 -2.02 9.89
C LEU A 29 3.89 -1.00 9.56
N SER A 30 4.94 -1.00 10.37
CA SER A 30 6.19 -0.29 10.10
C SER A 30 6.98 -0.95 8.96
N SER A 31 7.93 -0.21 8.39
CA SER A 31 8.80 -0.76 7.34
C SER A 31 9.67 -1.90 7.89
N GLU A 32 10.08 -1.78 9.15
CA GLU A 32 10.86 -2.74 9.93
C GLU A 32 10.12 -4.06 10.08
N GLU A 33 8.87 -4.02 10.52
CA GLU A 33 8.03 -5.23 10.65
C GLU A 33 7.84 -5.91 9.30
N ILE A 34 7.59 -5.14 8.24
CA ILE A 34 7.46 -5.70 6.88
C ILE A 34 8.78 -6.37 6.47
N ALA A 35 9.92 -5.71 6.66
CA ALA A 35 11.21 -6.26 6.27
C ALA A 35 11.56 -7.54 7.04
N GLU A 36 11.29 -7.58 8.35
CA GLU A 36 11.47 -8.76 9.18
C GLU A 36 10.66 -9.95 8.64
N ARG A 37 9.37 -9.73 8.32
CA ARG A 37 8.50 -10.80 7.79
C ARG A 37 8.87 -11.24 6.37
N LEU A 38 9.44 -10.34 5.58
CA LEU A 38 9.99 -10.67 4.27
C LEU A 38 11.39 -11.30 4.33
N ASN A 39 11.99 -11.42 5.52
CA ASN A 39 13.39 -11.80 5.72
C ASN A 39 14.34 -10.92 4.87
N LYS A 40 14.11 -9.61 4.90
CA LYS A 40 14.89 -8.59 4.19
C LYS A 40 15.59 -7.67 5.18
N LYS A 41 16.72 -7.11 4.76
CA LYS A 41 17.46 -6.11 5.53
C LYS A 41 17.06 -4.70 5.09
N ILE A 42 16.87 -3.80 6.05
CA ILE A 42 16.67 -2.38 5.81
C ILE A 42 18.03 -1.68 5.80
N VAL A 43 18.20 -0.76 4.84
CA VAL A 43 19.34 0.15 4.78
C VAL A 43 18.83 1.57 4.88
N ASN A 44 19.25 2.28 5.93
CA ASN A 44 18.90 3.68 6.14
C ASN A 44 19.81 4.58 5.31
N LEU A 45 19.23 5.30 4.35
CA LEU A 45 19.93 6.22 3.48
C LEU A 45 19.44 7.65 3.69
N PRO A 46 20.31 8.67 3.58
CA PRO A 46 19.88 10.06 3.65
C PRO A 46 18.86 10.38 2.55
N TYR A 47 17.68 10.87 2.94
CA TYR A 47 16.56 11.15 2.02
C TYR A 47 16.98 11.97 0.80
N ARG A 48 17.77 13.04 1.02
CA ARG A 48 18.23 13.94 -0.07
C ARG A 48 19.11 13.22 -1.09
N LEU A 49 19.91 12.25 -0.63
CA LEU A 49 20.79 11.47 -1.50
C LEU A 49 19.96 10.55 -2.41
N VAL A 50 19.02 9.82 -1.82
CA VAL A 50 18.11 8.94 -2.58
C VAL A 50 17.29 9.75 -3.58
N LEU A 51 16.74 10.90 -3.14
CA LEU A 51 15.97 11.78 -4.00
C LEU A 51 16.80 12.30 -5.19
N PHE A 52 18.06 12.69 -4.95
CA PHE A 52 18.95 13.16 -6.01
C PHE A 52 19.17 12.09 -7.08
N PHE A 53 19.53 10.86 -6.67
CA PHE A 53 19.77 9.76 -7.61
C PHE A 53 18.51 9.35 -8.36
N MET A 54 17.36 9.23 -7.68
CA MET A 54 16.09 8.94 -8.35
C MET A 54 15.73 9.98 -9.40
N ASN A 55 15.96 11.28 -9.12
CA ASN A 55 15.73 12.35 -10.10
C ASN A 55 16.61 12.23 -11.35
N ILE A 56 17.84 11.74 -11.22
CA ILE A 56 18.75 11.53 -12.36
C ILE A 56 18.29 10.33 -13.17
N VAL A 57 18.14 9.18 -12.49
CA VAL A 57 17.77 7.90 -13.11
C VAL A 57 16.44 8.02 -13.86
N TYR A 58 15.45 8.68 -13.26
CA TYR A 58 14.15 8.91 -13.87
C TYR A 58 14.21 9.87 -15.07
N ARG A 59 14.91 11.01 -14.94
CA ARG A 59 15.05 11.99 -16.05
C ARG A 59 15.79 11.41 -17.25
N LEU A 60 16.78 10.56 -17.00
CA LEU A 60 17.51 9.84 -18.04
C LEU A 60 16.76 8.60 -18.55
N ARG A 61 15.59 8.28 -18.00
CA ARG A 61 14.78 7.10 -18.34
C ARG A 61 15.54 5.77 -18.22
N ILE A 62 16.53 5.71 -17.32
CA ILE A 62 17.33 4.48 -17.09
C ILE A 62 16.46 3.45 -16.38
N ILE A 63 15.68 3.89 -15.38
CA ILE A 63 14.66 3.09 -14.69
C ILE A 63 13.38 3.93 -14.68
N PRO A 64 12.46 3.75 -15.65
CA PRO A 64 11.22 4.51 -15.74
C PRO A 64 10.34 4.44 -14.48
N GLU A 65 10.41 3.32 -13.76
CA GLU A 65 9.65 3.06 -12.53
C GLU A 65 10.19 3.84 -11.33
N ALA A 66 11.42 4.36 -11.41
CA ALA A 66 12.09 5.08 -10.31
C ALA A 66 11.62 6.55 -10.18
N ASP A 67 10.32 6.80 -10.35
CA ASP A 67 9.73 8.14 -10.23
C ASP A 67 9.99 8.73 -8.83
N PRO A 68 10.64 9.91 -8.70
CA PRO A 68 10.88 10.58 -7.43
C PRO A 68 9.63 10.87 -6.61
N GLY A 69 8.44 10.87 -7.22
CA GLY A 69 7.14 10.99 -6.55
C GLY A 69 6.90 9.86 -5.55
N TRP A 70 7.30 8.63 -5.87
CA TRP A 70 7.16 7.48 -4.97
C TRP A 70 7.95 7.67 -3.67
N LEU A 71 9.17 8.21 -3.75
CA LEU A 71 9.98 8.50 -2.57
C LEU A 71 9.35 9.58 -1.68
N ARG A 72 8.68 10.58 -2.26
CA ARG A 72 7.98 11.63 -1.50
C ARG A 72 6.77 11.06 -0.76
N ILE A 73 6.03 10.15 -1.40
CA ILE A 73 4.88 9.46 -0.81
C ILE A 73 5.35 8.56 0.34
N ALA A 74 6.40 7.76 0.11
CA ALA A 74 6.95 6.83 1.10
C ALA A 74 7.64 7.51 2.30
N LYS A 75 7.89 8.83 2.23
CA LYS A 75 8.54 9.59 3.31
C LYS A 75 7.70 9.61 4.60
N TYR A 76 6.38 9.52 4.48
CA TYR A 76 5.46 9.60 5.60
C TYR A 76 4.56 8.37 5.62
N PRO A 77 4.16 7.90 6.81
CA PRO A 77 3.29 6.74 6.93
C PRO A 77 1.91 7.05 6.33
N ILE A 78 1.40 6.12 5.51
CA ILE A 78 0.05 6.20 4.94
C ILE A 78 -0.91 5.46 5.87
N ILE A 79 -1.34 6.14 6.92
CA ILE A 79 -2.32 5.63 7.89
C ILE A 79 -3.64 6.34 7.63
N VAL A 80 -4.73 5.57 7.58
CA VAL A 80 -6.06 6.10 7.27
C VAL A 80 -7.09 5.66 8.29
N ASP A 81 -8.05 6.54 8.59
CA ASP A 81 -9.22 6.18 9.40
C ASP A 81 -10.33 5.60 8.53
N SER A 82 -10.56 4.29 8.64
CA SER A 82 -11.62 3.56 7.95
C SER A 82 -12.94 3.48 8.75
N SER A 83 -13.05 4.18 9.89
CA SER A 83 -14.24 4.19 10.76
C SER A 83 -15.52 4.59 10.01
N LYS A 84 -15.43 5.53 9.08
CA LYS A 84 -16.58 5.96 8.27
C LYS A 84 -17.07 4.84 7.35
N ALA A 85 -16.15 4.10 6.73
CA ALA A 85 -16.51 2.96 5.87
C ALA A 85 -17.20 1.86 6.71
N LYS A 86 -16.66 1.55 7.88
CA LYS A 86 -17.26 0.57 8.80
C LYS A 86 -18.65 0.98 9.27
N LYS A 87 -18.84 2.22 9.70
CA LYS A 87 -20.11 2.69 10.27
C LYS A 87 -21.21 2.87 9.23
N ILE A 88 -20.88 3.38 8.05
CA ILE A 88 -21.88 3.75 7.03
C ILE A 88 -22.05 2.63 6.00
N LEU A 89 -20.95 2.04 5.53
CA LEU A 89 -21.01 0.98 4.54
C LEU A 89 -21.24 -0.40 5.16
N GLU A 90 -21.05 -0.54 6.49
CA GLU A 90 -20.92 -1.85 7.16
C GLU A 90 -19.82 -2.69 6.49
N TRP A 91 -18.77 -2.00 6.01
CA TRP A 91 -17.64 -2.64 5.38
C TRP A 91 -16.64 -3.08 6.45
N GLU A 92 -16.17 -4.33 6.35
CA GLU A 92 -15.06 -4.83 7.15
C GLU A 92 -14.01 -5.45 6.23
N PRO A 93 -12.72 -5.20 6.47
CA PRO A 93 -11.66 -5.80 5.67
C PRO A 93 -11.58 -7.31 5.94
N LYS A 94 -11.53 -8.12 4.88
CA LYS A 94 -11.28 -9.56 4.99
C LYS A 94 -9.84 -9.85 5.40
N TYR A 95 -8.90 -9.02 4.95
CA TYR A 95 -7.48 -9.15 5.27
C TYR A 95 -7.05 -8.00 6.16
N ASP A 96 -6.33 -8.33 7.23
CA ASP A 96 -5.56 -7.35 7.98
C ASP A 96 -4.31 -6.93 7.17
N THR A 97 -3.54 -5.95 7.64
CA THR A 97 -2.38 -5.44 6.87
C THR A 97 -1.34 -6.54 6.57
N LEU A 98 -1.11 -7.44 7.52
CA LEU A 98 -0.14 -8.53 7.35
C LEU A 98 -0.64 -9.57 6.35
N GLY A 99 -1.86 -10.09 6.55
CA GLY A 99 -2.46 -11.08 5.65
C GLY A 99 -2.62 -10.55 4.22
N THR A 100 -2.78 -9.23 4.08
CA THR A 100 -2.74 -8.54 2.79
C THR A 100 -1.38 -8.68 2.09
N ILE A 101 -0.28 -8.42 2.81
CA ILE A 101 1.07 -8.56 2.27
C ILE A 101 1.37 -10.03 1.93
N GLU A 102 1.01 -10.97 2.80
CA GLU A 102 1.23 -12.39 2.58
C GLU A 102 0.50 -12.90 1.33
N ALA A 103 -0.79 -12.56 1.19
CA ALA A 103 -1.58 -12.92 0.01
C ALA A 103 -1.00 -12.33 -1.29
N PHE A 104 -0.46 -11.11 -1.23
CA PHE A 104 0.22 -10.49 -2.36
C PHE A 104 1.50 -11.26 -2.74
N LEU A 105 2.35 -11.61 -1.78
CA LEU A 105 3.57 -12.37 -2.03
C LEU A 105 3.29 -13.76 -2.60
N GLU A 106 2.28 -14.45 -2.09
CA GLU A 106 1.85 -15.74 -2.63
C GLU A 106 1.43 -15.61 -4.10
N THR A 107 0.71 -14.54 -4.43
CA THR A 107 0.30 -14.24 -5.80
C THR A 107 1.50 -13.98 -6.71
N MET A 108 2.50 -13.24 -6.24
CA MET A 108 3.73 -12.99 -7.00
C MET A 108 4.53 -14.28 -7.24
N LYS A 109 4.72 -15.11 -6.22
CA LYS A 109 5.38 -16.42 -6.34
C LYS A 109 4.67 -17.34 -7.33
N ARG A 110 3.33 -17.26 -7.43
CA ARG A 110 2.55 -18.03 -8.42
C ARG A 110 2.79 -17.54 -9.84
N LYS A 111 2.88 -16.22 -10.05
CA LYS A 111 3.16 -15.63 -11.37
C LYS A 111 4.55 -15.96 -11.89
N GLU A 112 5.56 -16.04 -11.02
CA GLU A 112 6.93 -16.41 -11.42
C GLU A 112 7.08 -17.88 -11.85
N LYS A 113 6.13 -18.75 -11.48
CA LYS A 113 6.11 -20.18 -11.84
C LYS A 113 5.37 -20.48 -13.15
N LEU A 114 4.75 -19.49 -13.76
CA LEU A 114 4.01 -19.57 -15.03
C LEU A 114 4.84 -18.94 -16.15
#